data_AF-A0ABC9EJJ4-F1
#
_entry.id   AF-A0ABC9EJJ4-F1
#
_cell.length_a   1.000
_cell.length_b   1.000
_cell.length_c   1.000
_cell.angle_alpha   90.00
_cell.angle_beta   90.00
_cell.angle_gamma   90.00
#
_symmetry.space_group_name_H-M   'P 1'
#
loop_
_entity.id
_entity.type
_entity.pdbx_description
1 polymer ?
#
loop_
_entity_poly.entity_id
_entity_poly.type
_entity_poly.pdbx_seq_one_letter_code
_entity_poly.pdbx_strand_id
1 'polypeptide(L)'
;MGAGAPRQVMEPVLRQLDTSLVGVPAAYIEEEIEEVAAAEQVVTPWEVSAPDGVIDYDKLVDQFGCQRIDAAIVDRIAHLTLCPAHRFLRRGIFFAHRDLNRILDLYEAGEKFYLYTGRGPSSESLHLGHLIPFMFTKYLQDAFKVPLVIQLTDDEKFLWKNLTIAKCKRLARENAKDIIACGFDVERTFIFTDLNYVGGAFYENMLEVAKRVTYNNLRGILGITPEDHIGKDPYFRMTRDVAPKIGFQKPSLIESRFFPALQGESTKMSASDPNSAIYVTDSPKQIKAKVNKYAFSGGQASVELHRKIGANLDVDVPIKYLNFFLEDDDELDYIKKEYKEGSMLTGEVKQRLIAVLSELVARHQRARAQVTEEMVDAFMAVRPLPNMFG
;
A
#
# COMPACT_ATOMS: atom_id res chain seq x y z
N MET A 1 -51.74 -4.27 -3.62
CA MET A 1 -51.85 -4.09 -2.15
C MET A 1 -50.64 -4.79 -1.56
N GLY A 2 -49.60 -4.18 -1.00
CA GLY A 2 -49.37 -2.83 -0.50
C GLY A 2 -48.44 -3.02 0.70
N ALA A 3 -47.16 -2.68 0.57
CA ALA A 3 -46.22 -2.45 1.67
C ALA A 3 -45.00 -1.71 1.12
N GLY A 4 -45.12 -0.38 1.06
CA GLY A 4 -44.02 0.52 0.76
C GLY A 4 -43.14 0.70 1.99
N ALA A 5 -41.82 0.59 1.81
CA ALA A 5 -40.85 1.14 2.75
C ALA A 5 -40.58 2.62 2.40
N PRO A 6 -40.26 3.49 3.37
CA PRO A 6 -40.39 4.94 3.21
C PRO A 6 -39.27 5.54 2.35
N ARG A 7 -39.67 6.22 1.27
CA ARG A 7 -38.88 7.26 0.58
C ARG A 7 -38.57 8.39 1.56
N GLN A 8 -37.47 8.29 2.32
CA GLN A 8 -37.01 9.43 3.13
C GLN A 8 -35.52 9.38 3.48
N VAL A 9 -34.66 8.98 2.53
CA VAL A 9 -33.21 9.26 2.61
C VAL A 9 -32.64 9.43 1.18
N MET A 10 -33.08 10.45 0.44
CA MET A 10 -32.44 10.83 -0.85
C MET A 10 -32.49 12.35 -1.10
N GLU A 11 -32.23 13.15 -0.07
CA GLU A 11 -31.87 14.57 -0.23
C GLU A 11 -30.54 14.76 0.50
N PRO A 12 -29.39 14.60 -0.21
CA PRO A 12 -28.74 15.80 -0.74
C PRO A 12 -27.87 15.57 -2.00
N VAL A 13 -28.34 14.87 -3.04
CA VAL A 13 -27.58 14.74 -4.32
C VAL A 13 -28.09 15.71 -5.42
N LEU A 14 -29.20 16.40 -5.21
CA LEU A 14 -29.86 17.24 -6.23
C LEU A 14 -29.35 18.69 -6.36
N ARG A 15 -28.10 19.01 -6.01
CA ARG A 15 -27.60 20.41 -6.07
C ARG A 15 -26.52 20.74 -7.10
N GLN A 16 -26.20 19.85 -8.04
CA GLN A 16 -25.25 20.18 -9.12
C GLN A 16 -25.63 19.66 -10.52
N LEU A 17 -26.91 19.39 -10.79
CA LEU A 17 -27.37 19.23 -12.18
C LEU A 17 -28.01 20.54 -12.63
N ASP A 18 -27.39 21.13 -13.64
CA ASP A 18 -27.84 22.30 -14.38
C ASP A 18 -29.30 22.09 -14.85
N THR A 19 -30.24 22.81 -14.25
CA THR A 19 -31.68 22.72 -14.57
C THR A 19 -32.05 23.42 -15.88
N SER A 20 -31.10 23.74 -16.76
CA SER A 20 -31.38 24.34 -18.07
C SER A 20 -31.69 23.34 -19.19
N LEU A 21 -31.63 22.03 -18.96
CA LEU A 21 -32.07 21.01 -19.91
C LEU A 21 -33.45 20.44 -19.54
N VAL A 22 -34.50 21.19 -19.88
CA VAL A 22 -35.87 20.69 -19.88
C VAL A 22 -36.04 19.73 -21.05
N GLY A 23 -36.18 18.43 -20.79
CA GLY A 23 -36.62 17.46 -21.82
C GLY A 23 -36.08 16.03 -21.77
N VAL A 24 -35.31 15.62 -20.74
CA VAL A 24 -34.80 14.24 -20.66
C VAL A 24 -35.87 13.33 -20.00
N PRO A 25 -36.34 12.25 -20.67
CA PRO A 25 -37.29 11.30 -20.08
C PRO A 25 -36.70 10.61 -18.84
N ALA A 26 -37.52 10.36 -17.81
CA ALA A 26 -37.09 9.72 -16.55
C ALA A 26 -36.37 8.37 -16.76
N ALA A 27 -36.65 7.65 -17.85
CA ALA A 27 -35.97 6.41 -18.22
C ALA A 27 -34.47 6.60 -18.53
N TYR A 28 -34.06 7.76 -19.07
CA TYR A 28 -32.64 8.06 -19.31
C TYR A 28 -31.90 8.45 -18.02
N ILE A 29 -32.62 9.04 -17.05
CA ILE A 29 -32.08 9.32 -15.72
C ILE A 29 -31.94 8.02 -14.93
N GLU A 30 -32.88 7.08 -15.07
CA GLU A 30 -32.78 5.75 -14.47
C GLU A 30 -31.68 4.91 -15.13
N GLU A 31 -31.50 4.98 -16.46
CA GLU A 31 -30.37 4.35 -17.17
C GLU A 31 -29.02 4.96 -16.77
N GLU A 32 -28.88 6.29 -16.69
CA GLU A 32 -27.64 6.94 -16.21
C GLU A 32 -27.36 6.60 -14.73
N ILE A 33 -28.39 6.48 -13.89
CA ILE A 33 -28.23 6.04 -12.49
C ILE A 33 -27.83 4.56 -12.41
N GLU A 34 -28.36 3.70 -13.27
CA GLU A 34 -27.92 2.30 -13.40
C GLU A 34 -26.49 2.20 -13.99
N GLU A 35 -26.12 3.05 -14.96
CA GLU A 35 -24.78 3.08 -15.56
C GLU A 35 -23.71 3.57 -14.55
N VAL A 36 -24.02 4.59 -13.76
CA VAL A 36 -23.16 5.07 -12.67
C VAL A 36 -23.07 4.03 -11.53
N ALA A 37 -24.14 3.26 -11.29
CA ALA A 37 -24.13 2.13 -10.36
C ALA A 37 -23.41 0.87 -10.92
N ALA A 38 -23.22 0.78 -12.24
CA ALA A 38 -22.57 -0.35 -12.92
C ALA A 38 -21.06 -0.17 -13.11
N ALA A 39 -20.50 1.01 -12.84
CA ALA A 39 -19.06 1.21 -12.90
C ALA A 39 -18.37 0.38 -11.79
N GLU A 40 -17.56 -0.61 -12.17
CA GLU A 40 -16.78 -1.39 -11.21
C GLU A 40 -15.51 -0.65 -10.80
N GLN A 41 -15.08 -0.80 -9.54
CA GLN A 41 -13.77 -0.30 -9.09
C GLN A 41 -12.64 -0.94 -9.92
N VAL A 42 -11.64 -0.14 -10.29
CA VAL A 42 -10.46 -0.58 -11.02
C VAL A 42 -9.29 -0.64 -10.06
N VAL A 43 -8.75 -1.84 -9.83
CA VAL A 43 -7.54 -2.04 -9.00
C VAL A 43 -6.51 -2.83 -9.79
N THR A 44 -5.54 -2.11 -10.35
CA THR A 44 -4.38 -2.67 -11.04
C THR A 44 -3.08 -2.14 -10.40
N PRO A 45 -1.92 -2.70 -10.74
CA PRO A 45 -0.66 -2.18 -10.20
C PRO A 45 -0.32 -0.75 -10.63
N TRP A 46 -0.98 -0.24 -11.68
CA TRP A 46 -0.76 1.10 -12.22
C TRP A 46 -1.88 2.08 -11.85
N GLU A 47 -3.11 1.59 -11.69
CA GLU A 47 -4.31 2.41 -11.51
C GLU A 47 -5.19 1.88 -10.37
N VAL A 48 -5.71 2.81 -9.56
CA VAL A 48 -6.70 2.53 -8.51
C VAL A 48 -7.77 3.61 -8.60
N SER A 49 -9.01 3.22 -8.87
CA SER A 49 -10.16 4.12 -8.92
C SER A 49 -11.45 3.40 -8.50
N ALA A 50 -12.38 4.16 -7.91
CA ALA A 50 -13.72 3.69 -7.54
C ALA A 50 -14.77 4.76 -7.90
N PRO A 51 -16.00 4.38 -8.30
CA PRO A 51 -17.04 5.33 -8.72
C PRO A 51 -17.42 6.34 -7.65
N ASP A 52 -17.47 5.93 -6.39
CA ASP A 52 -17.78 6.74 -5.21
C ASP A 52 -16.52 7.27 -4.49
N GLY A 53 -15.34 6.98 -5.05
CA GLY A 53 -14.05 7.37 -4.50
C GLY A 53 -13.59 6.55 -3.30
N VAL A 54 -14.32 5.50 -2.90
CA VAL A 54 -13.97 4.60 -1.78
C VAL A 54 -13.78 3.18 -2.31
N ILE A 55 -12.66 2.56 -1.97
CA ILE A 55 -12.36 1.20 -2.41
C ILE A 55 -13.12 0.19 -1.52
N ASP A 56 -13.93 -0.66 -2.16
CA ASP A 56 -14.57 -1.80 -1.51
C ASP A 56 -13.57 -2.96 -1.40
N TYR A 57 -12.90 -3.01 -0.25
CA TYR A 57 -11.95 -4.07 0.06
C TYR A 57 -12.61 -5.42 0.32
N ASP A 58 -13.92 -5.50 0.59
CA ASP A 58 -14.69 -6.76 0.69
C ASP A 58 -14.83 -7.40 -0.68
N LYS A 59 -15.28 -6.63 -1.66
CA LYS A 59 -15.31 -7.07 -3.04
C LYS A 59 -13.93 -7.50 -3.56
N LEU A 60 -12.85 -6.80 -3.19
CA LEU A 60 -11.49 -7.18 -3.60
C LEU A 60 -11.02 -8.52 -3.01
N VAL A 61 -11.36 -8.84 -1.75
CA VAL A 61 -10.98 -10.13 -1.16
C VAL A 61 -11.60 -11.27 -1.95
N ASP A 62 -12.87 -11.15 -2.29
CA ASP A 62 -13.59 -12.17 -3.04
C ASP A 62 -13.09 -12.26 -4.49
N GLN A 63 -12.95 -11.11 -5.18
CA GLN A 63 -12.46 -11.05 -6.56
C GLN A 63 -11.07 -11.65 -6.73
N PHE A 64 -10.17 -11.38 -5.77
CA PHE A 64 -8.84 -11.96 -5.82
C PHE A 64 -8.82 -13.38 -5.23
N GLY A 65 -9.80 -13.81 -4.44
CA GLY A 65 -9.77 -15.11 -3.76
C GLY A 65 -8.75 -15.14 -2.62
N CYS A 66 -8.68 -14.04 -1.87
CA CYS A 66 -7.92 -13.93 -0.63
C CYS A 66 -8.78 -14.37 0.57
N GLN A 67 -8.15 -14.51 1.73
CA GLN A 67 -8.82 -14.74 3.02
C GLN A 67 -8.61 -13.53 3.92
N ARG A 68 -9.53 -13.28 4.85
CA ARG A 68 -9.42 -12.19 5.83
C ARG A 68 -8.39 -12.52 6.90
N ILE A 69 -7.63 -11.51 7.33
CA ILE A 69 -6.86 -11.58 8.57
C ILE A 69 -7.82 -11.20 9.69
N ASP A 70 -8.29 -12.21 10.43
CA ASP A 70 -9.18 -12.03 11.58
C ASP A 70 -8.38 -11.93 12.90
N ALA A 71 -9.09 -11.67 14.00
CA ALA A 71 -8.49 -11.57 15.33
C ALA A 71 -7.73 -12.84 15.72
N ALA A 72 -8.21 -14.03 15.33
CA ALA A 72 -7.55 -15.29 15.65
C ALA A 72 -6.17 -15.41 15.00
N ILE A 73 -6.02 -14.98 13.74
CA ILE A 73 -4.71 -14.92 13.08
C ILE A 73 -3.80 -13.89 13.73
N VAL A 74 -4.33 -12.71 14.09
CA VAL A 74 -3.55 -11.66 14.77
C VAL A 74 -3.02 -12.15 16.11
N ASP A 75 -3.87 -12.78 16.91
CA ASP A 75 -3.50 -13.36 18.21
C ASP A 75 -2.49 -14.50 18.04
N ARG A 76 -2.68 -15.35 17.02
CA ARG A 76 -1.75 -16.44 16.70
C ARG A 76 -0.36 -15.92 16.33
N ILE A 77 -0.26 -14.85 15.53
CA ILE A 77 1.03 -14.20 15.21
C ILE A 77 1.70 -13.70 16.50
N ALA A 78 0.97 -13.00 17.35
CA ALA A 78 1.51 -12.46 18.60
C ALA A 78 1.98 -13.58 19.55
N HIS A 79 1.20 -14.65 19.65
CA HIS A 79 1.51 -15.81 20.47
C HIS A 79 2.77 -16.54 19.98
N LEU A 80 2.84 -16.87 18.69
CA LEU A 80 3.95 -17.61 18.12
C LEU A 80 5.26 -16.81 18.18
N THR A 81 5.21 -15.50 17.92
CA THR A 81 6.42 -14.66 17.85
C THR A 81 6.83 -14.06 19.19
N LEU A 82 6.01 -14.19 20.24
CA LEU A 82 6.17 -13.51 21.54
C LEU A 82 6.35 -11.99 21.40
N CYS A 83 5.84 -11.42 20.31
CA CYS A 83 5.88 -10.00 20.00
C CYS A 83 4.45 -9.45 19.97
N PRO A 84 4.20 -8.23 20.48
CA PRO A 84 2.90 -7.60 20.28
C PRO A 84 2.56 -7.49 18.79
N ALA A 85 1.32 -7.81 18.42
CA ALA A 85 0.87 -7.66 17.04
C ALA A 85 1.06 -6.22 16.55
N HIS A 86 1.71 -6.08 15.39
CA HIS A 86 1.91 -4.77 14.78
C HIS A 86 0.58 -4.03 14.63
N ARG A 87 0.56 -2.71 14.88
CA ARG A 87 -0.66 -1.90 14.77
C ARG A 87 -1.36 -2.03 13.41
N PHE A 88 -0.60 -2.31 12.35
CA PHE A 88 -1.20 -2.53 11.02
C PHE A 88 -2.05 -3.80 10.93
N LEU A 89 -1.76 -4.82 11.74
CA LEU A 89 -2.64 -5.99 11.89
C LEU A 89 -3.83 -5.62 12.77
N ARG A 90 -3.57 -5.05 13.96
CA ARG A 90 -4.62 -4.67 14.93
C ARG A 90 -5.66 -3.71 14.36
N ARG A 91 -5.26 -2.82 13.45
CA ARG A 91 -6.11 -1.80 12.80
C ARG A 91 -6.60 -2.20 11.41
N GLY A 92 -6.42 -3.45 10.98
CA GLY A 92 -6.91 -3.95 9.69
C GLY A 92 -6.33 -3.20 8.47
N ILE A 93 -5.09 -2.71 8.59
CA ILE A 93 -4.34 -2.11 7.48
C ILE A 93 -3.79 -3.23 6.60
N PHE A 94 -3.13 -4.22 7.18
CA PHE A 94 -2.94 -5.52 6.53
C PHE A 94 -4.14 -6.38 6.88
N PHE A 95 -4.97 -6.67 5.88
CA PHE A 95 -6.34 -7.11 6.10
C PHE A 95 -6.69 -8.44 5.45
N ALA A 96 -5.91 -8.85 4.45
CA ALA A 96 -6.15 -10.08 3.70
C ALA A 96 -4.85 -10.84 3.47
N HIS A 97 -4.97 -12.13 3.22
CA HIS A 97 -3.84 -13.01 3.02
C HIS A 97 -4.16 -14.16 2.06
N ARG A 98 -3.12 -14.90 1.67
CA ARG A 98 -3.24 -16.24 1.08
C ARG A 98 -2.25 -17.18 1.72
N ASP A 99 -2.73 -18.31 2.21
CA ASP A 99 -1.91 -19.37 2.82
C ASP A 99 -1.07 -18.91 4.04
N LEU A 100 -1.46 -17.83 4.73
CA LEU A 100 -0.76 -17.35 5.93
C LEU A 100 -0.79 -18.38 7.07
N ASN A 101 -1.94 -19.05 7.28
CA ASN A 101 -2.03 -20.13 8.27
C ASN A 101 -0.97 -21.21 8.02
N ARG A 102 -0.68 -21.56 6.76
CA ARG A 102 0.38 -22.52 6.43
C ARG A 102 1.77 -22.02 6.85
N ILE A 103 2.06 -20.72 6.70
CA ILE A 103 3.32 -20.14 7.19
C ILE A 103 3.41 -20.23 8.71
N LEU A 104 2.30 -19.97 9.41
CA LEU A 104 2.24 -20.10 10.87
C LEU A 104 2.42 -21.57 11.31
N ASP A 105 1.81 -22.52 10.60
CA ASP A 105 1.99 -23.96 10.85
C ASP A 105 3.46 -24.37 10.64
N LEU A 106 4.12 -23.89 9.58
CA LEU A 106 5.53 -24.13 9.33
C LEU A 106 6.39 -23.55 10.45
N TYR A 107 6.13 -22.30 10.86
CA TYR A 107 6.88 -21.65 11.94
C TYR A 107 6.73 -22.42 13.26
N GLU A 108 5.52 -22.84 13.60
CA GLU A 108 5.22 -23.62 14.80
C GLU A 108 5.91 -25.00 14.79
N ALA A 109 6.05 -25.61 13.61
CA ALA A 109 6.79 -26.85 13.42
C ALA A 109 8.33 -26.68 13.40
N GLY A 110 8.85 -25.44 13.48
CA GLY A 110 10.27 -25.14 13.35
C GLY A 110 10.80 -25.23 11.91
N GLU A 111 9.90 -25.23 10.93
CA GLU A 111 10.24 -25.26 9.51
C GLU A 111 10.61 -23.89 8.97
N LYS A 112 11.46 -23.89 7.93
CA LYS A 112 12.04 -22.66 7.39
C LYS A 112 11.11 -21.99 6.38
N PHE A 113 11.06 -20.67 6.45
CA PHE A 113 10.55 -19.81 5.38
C PHE A 113 11.36 -18.51 5.30
N TYR A 114 11.12 -17.71 4.27
CA TYR A 114 11.75 -16.40 4.09
C TYR A 114 10.71 -15.37 3.62
N LEU A 115 11.02 -14.09 3.81
CA LEU A 115 10.21 -12.97 3.34
C LEU A 115 10.71 -12.50 1.98
N TYR A 116 9.79 -12.05 1.14
CA TYR A 116 10.08 -11.38 -0.12
C TYR A 116 9.19 -10.14 -0.27
N THR A 117 9.80 -9.03 -0.65
CA THR A 117 9.10 -7.81 -1.06
C THR A 117 9.91 -7.08 -2.14
N GLY A 118 9.41 -5.97 -2.67
CA GLY A 118 10.12 -5.26 -3.72
C GLY A 118 9.73 -3.80 -3.88
N ARG A 119 10.53 -3.09 -4.67
CA ARG A 119 10.33 -1.69 -5.00
C ARG A 119 10.80 -1.41 -6.41
N GLY A 120 9.90 -0.86 -7.24
CA GLY A 120 10.28 -0.26 -8.50
C GLY A 120 10.80 1.17 -8.34
N PRO A 121 12.10 1.44 -8.54
CA PRO A 121 12.73 2.72 -8.20
C PRO A 121 12.46 3.79 -9.27
N SER A 122 11.35 4.53 -9.14
CA SER A 122 10.91 5.54 -10.12
C SER A 122 11.16 7.00 -9.72
N SER A 123 11.64 7.26 -8.50
CA SER A 123 11.84 8.61 -7.94
C SER A 123 13.07 8.65 -7.04
N GLU A 124 13.62 9.85 -6.81
CA GLU A 124 14.81 10.05 -5.96
C GLU A 124 14.58 9.64 -4.51
N SER A 125 13.34 9.68 -4.04
CA SER A 125 12.99 9.40 -2.65
C SER A 125 11.65 8.69 -2.53
N LEU A 126 11.49 7.94 -1.45
CA LEU A 126 10.22 7.37 -1.04
C LEU A 126 9.24 8.42 -0.47
N HIS A 127 7.95 8.15 -0.60
CA HIS A 127 6.90 8.82 0.15
C HIS A 127 6.36 7.89 1.24
N LEU A 128 5.59 8.43 2.18
CA LEU A 128 5.10 7.69 3.34
C LEU A 128 4.33 6.40 2.98
N GLY A 129 3.59 6.39 1.87
CA GLY A 129 2.93 5.17 1.39
C GLY A 129 3.88 4.01 1.04
N HIS A 130 5.10 4.31 0.59
CA HIS A 130 6.11 3.26 0.34
C HIS A 130 6.67 2.70 1.65
N LEU A 131 6.65 3.45 2.74
CA LEU A 131 7.13 2.97 4.03
C LEU A 131 6.21 1.91 4.63
N ILE A 132 4.91 1.91 4.33
CA ILE A 132 3.93 0.97 4.90
C ILE A 132 4.37 -0.51 4.73
N PRO A 133 4.64 -1.01 3.50
CA PRO A 133 5.10 -2.39 3.34
C PRO A 133 6.46 -2.66 3.96
N PHE A 134 7.40 -1.70 3.94
CA PHE A 134 8.73 -1.90 4.53
C PHE A 134 8.71 -1.93 6.05
N MET A 135 7.93 -1.05 6.70
CA MET A 135 7.75 -1.05 8.15
C MET A 135 7.14 -2.38 8.62
N PHE A 136 6.13 -2.88 7.88
CA PHE A 136 5.53 -4.17 8.21
C PHE A 136 6.47 -5.35 7.96
N THR A 137 7.20 -5.34 6.84
CA THR A 137 8.18 -6.39 6.52
C THR A 137 9.30 -6.41 7.57
N LYS A 138 9.74 -5.25 8.05
CA LYS A 138 10.71 -5.15 9.13
C LYS A 138 10.17 -5.75 10.43
N TYR A 139 8.91 -5.47 10.78
CA TYR A 139 8.25 -6.11 11.92
C TYR A 139 8.21 -7.64 11.76
N LEU A 140 7.84 -8.15 10.58
CA LEU A 140 7.80 -9.59 10.33
C LEU A 140 9.20 -10.22 10.43
N GLN A 141 10.23 -9.56 9.90
CA GLN A 141 11.62 -10.01 10.03
C GLN A 141 12.03 -10.08 11.51
N ASP A 142 11.71 -9.06 12.29
CA ASP A 142 12.04 -9.03 13.72
C ASP A 142 11.27 -10.07 14.53
N ALA A 143 9.99 -10.26 14.23
CA ALA A 143 9.11 -11.15 14.98
C ALA A 143 9.39 -12.63 14.67
N PHE A 144 9.59 -12.96 13.39
CA PHE A 144 9.84 -14.34 12.95
C PHE A 144 11.33 -14.70 12.83
N LYS A 145 12.25 -13.73 12.88
CA LYS A 145 13.71 -13.91 12.74
C LYS A 145 14.14 -14.57 11.42
N VAL A 146 13.38 -14.35 10.35
CA VAL A 146 13.61 -14.99 9.04
C VAL A 146 14.44 -14.16 8.06
N PRO A 147 15.12 -14.81 7.10
CA PRO A 147 15.74 -14.11 5.98
C PRO A 147 14.73 -13.29 5.17
N LEU A 148 15.19 -12.18 4.61
CA LEU A 148 14.44 -11.29 3.74
C LEU A 148 15.19 -11.03 2.43
N VAL A 149 14.45 -11.08 1.34
CA VAL A 149 14.92 -10.68 0.02
C VAL A 149 14.10 -9.48 -0.47
N ILE A 150 14.78 -8.41 -0.88
CA ILE A 150 14.16 -7.20 -1.44
C ILE A 150 14.62 -7.00 -2.88
N GLN A 151 13.70 -7.07 -3.83
CA GLN A 151 13.97 -6.82 -5.25
C GLN A 151 13.78 -5.35 -5.61
N LEU A 152 14.76 -4.78 -6.30
CA LEU A 152 14.69 -3.47 -6.92
C LEU A 152 14.59 -3.61 -8.43
N THR A 153 13.37 -3.40 -8.95
CA THR A 153 13.02 -3.63 -10.37
C THR A 153 13.44 -2.46 -11.26
N ASP A 154 14.75 -2.23 -11.33
CA ASP A 154 15.35 -1.13 -12.09
C ASP A 154 15.27 -1.33 -13.61
N ASP A 155 15.20 -2.58 -14.07
CA ASP A 155 14.85 -2.99 -15.43
C ASP A 155 13.38 -2.69 -15.78
N GLU A 156 12.42 -3.00 -14.89
CA GLU A 156 11.00 -2.67 -15.06
C GLU A 156 10.85 -1.16 -15.28
N LYS A 157 11.57 -0.34 -14.50
CA LYS A 157 11.52 1.12 -14.68
C LYS A 157 12.15 1.60 -15.96
N PHE A 158 13.19 0.93 -16.47
CA PHE A 158 13.71 1.20 -17.80
C PHE A 158 12.67 0.89 -18.89
N LEU A 159 11.90 -0.19 -18.73
CA LEU A 159 10.92 -0.65 -19.73
C LEU A 159 9.61 0.14 -19.72
N TRP A 160 9.20 0.65 -18.56
CA TRP A 160 7.92 1.34 -18.36
C TRP A 160 8.02 2.87 -18.32
N LYS A 161 9.22 3.44 -18.22
CA LYS A 161 9.43 4.89 -18.13
C LYS A 161 10.54 5.33 -19.10
N ASN A 162 10.51 6.59 -19.49
CA ASN A 162 11.57 7.19 -20.30
C ASN A 162 12.80 7.52 -19.43
N LEU A 163 13.53 6.49 -19.00
CA LEU A 163 14.73 6.59 -18.17
C LEU A 163 15.90 5.87 -18.83
N THR A 164 17.12 6.34 -18.61
CA THR A 164 18.33 5.61 -19.04
C THR A 164 18.68 4.52 -18.04
N ILE A 165 19.36 3.45 -18.49
CA ILE A 165 19.88 2.38 -17.63
C ILE A 165 20.72 2.97 -16.46
N ALA A 166 21.61 3.92 -16.77
CA ALA A 166 22.43 4.58 -15.75
C ALA A 166 21.58 5.30 -14.68
N LYS A 167 20.48 5.96 -15.10
CA LYS A 167 19.55 6.60 -14.18
C LYS A 167 18.80 5.57 -13.33
N CYS A 168 18.34 4.47 -13.91
CA CYS A 168 17.67 3.38 -13.20
C CYS A 168 18.58 2.77 -12.12
N LYS A 169 19.83 2.40 -12.47
CA LYS A 169 20.81 1.86 -11.51
C LYS A 169 21.06 2.82 -10.34
N ARG A 170 21.21 4.12 -10.63
CA ARG A 170 21.40 5.15 -9.60
C ARG A 170 20.17 5.31 -8.71
N LEU A 171 18.96 5.34 -9.28
CA LEU A 171 17.71 5.43 -8.52
C LEU A 171 17.53 4.21 -7.61
N ALA A 172 17.89 3.02 -8.09
CA ALA A 172 17.83 1.80 -7.30
C ALA A 172 18.75 1.89 -6.07
N ARG A 173 20.00 2.33 -6.23
CA ARG A 173 20.91 2.55 -5.08
C ARG A 173 20.38 3.62 -4.10
N GLU A 174 19.81 4.72 -4.59
CA GLU A 174 19.23 5.74 -3.70
C GLU A 174 17.99 5.23 -2.95
N ASN A 175 17.14 4.43 -3.59
CA ASN A 175 15.98 3.80 -2.94
C ASN A 175 16.43 2.72 -1.95
N ALA A 176 17.55 2.01 -2.20
CA ALA A 176 18.13 1.08 -1.25
C ALA A 176 18.52 1.77 0.06
N LYS A 177 19.04 3.01 0.01
CA LYS A 177 19.34 3.80 1.22
C LYS A 177 18.10 4.09 2.06
N ASP A 178 16.99 4.48 1.41
CA ASP A 178 15.70 4.70 2.10
C ASP A 178 15.19 3.38 2.73
N ILE A 179 15.34 2.25 2.03
CA ILE A 179 14.94 0.94 2.53
C ILE A 179 15.78 0.53 3.74
N ILE A 180 17.11 0.65 3.66
CA ILE A 180 18.03 0.36 4.78
C ILE A 180 17.70 1.24 5.99
N ALA A 181 17.33 2.51 5.78
CA ALA A 181 16.93 3.43 6.84
C ALA A 181 15.63 3.01 7.58
N CYS A 182 14.89 2.01 7.09
CA CYS A 182 13.80 1.37 7.84
C CYS A 182 14.32 0.45 8.96
N GLY A 183 15.62 0.16 9.00
CA GLY A 183 16.29 -0.58 10.06
C GLY A 183 16.17 -2.10 9.90
N PHE A 184 16.30 -2.61 8.67
CA PHE A 184 16.42 -4.04 8.41
C PHE A 184 17.76 -4.58 8.94
N ASP A 185 17.77 -5.84 9.37
CA ASP A 185 18.99 -6.51 9.80
C ASP A 185 19.84 -6.85 8.58
N VAL A 186 21.06 -6.30 8.53
CA VAL A 186 22.00 -6.59 7.45
C VAL A 186 22.36 -8.07 7.42
N GLU A 187 22.45 -8.78 8.54
CA GLU A 187 22.82 -10.19 8.50
C GLU A 187 21.72 -11.06 7.85
N ARG A 188 20.45 -10.63 7.93
CA ARG A 188 19.28 -11.36 7.44
C ARG A 188 18.63 -10.78 6.19
N THR A 189 19.19 -9.74 5.58
CA THR A 189 18.56 -9.04 4.45
C THR A 189 19.45 -8.99 3.21
N PHE A 190 18.94 -9.47 2.10
CA PHE A 190 19.56 -9.34 0.79
C PHE A 190 18.72 -8.41 -0.10
N ILE A 191 19.32 -7.30 -0.53
CA ILE A 191 18.69 -6.36 -1.47
C ILE A 191 19.37 -6.53 -2.82
N PHE A 192 18.64 -6.66 -3.92
CA PHE A 192 19.27 -6.78 -5.23
C PHE A 192 18.58 -5.92 -6.28
N THR A 193 19.33 -5.55 -7.30
CA THR A 193 18.80 -4.90 -8.51
C THR A 193 18.76 -5.89 -9.64
N ASP A 194 17.68 -5.90 -10.41
CA ASP A 194 17.51 -6.86 -11.50
C ASP A 194 18.62 -6.71 -12.54
N LEU A 195 18.98 -5.48 -12.92
CA LEU A 195 20.06 -5.22 -13.89
C LEU A 195 21.47 -5.69 -13.47
N ASN A 196 21.66 -6.11 -12.21
CA ASN A 196 22.95 -6.60 -11.71
C ASN A 196 22.90 -8.06 -11.23
N TYR A 197 21.76 -8.54 -10.74
CA TYR A 197 21.64 -9.88 -10.15
C TYR A 197 21.06 -10.93 -11.11
N VAL A 198 20.25 -10.52 -12.09
CA VAL A 198 19.62 -11.46 -13.02
C VAL A 198 20.70 -12.19 -13.82
N GLY A 199 20.80 -13.49 -13.58
CA GLY A 199 21.77 -14.39 -14.17
C GLY A 199 21.73 -15.75 -13.46
N GLY A 200 22.50 -16.72 -13.96
CA GLY A 200 22.60 -18.06 -13.37
C GLY A 200 21.24 -18.68 -13.03
N ALA A 201 21.13 -19.25 -11.83
CA ALA A 201 19.91 -19.90 -11.35
C ALA A 201 18.68 -18.98 -11.30
N PHE A 202 18.86 -17.66 -11.09
CA PHE A 202 17.72 -16.73 -11.13
C PHE A 202 17.11 -16.68 -12.53
N TYR A 203 17.95 -16.58 -13.55
CA TYR A 203 17.50 -16.55 -14.94
C TYR A 203 16.94 -17.91 -15.39
N GLU A 204 17.50 -19.03 -14.91
CA GLU A 204 16.93 -20.36 -15.15
C GLU A 204 15.50 -20.47 -14.62
N ASN A 205 15.24 -19.97 -13.40
CA ASN A 205 13.87 -19.90 -12.85
C ASN A 205 12.97 -18.97 -13.67
N MET A 206 13.48 -17.84 -14.16
CA MET A 206 12.71 -16.97 -15.06
C MET A 206 12.26 -17.70 -16.32
N LEU A 207 13.14 -18.52 -16.92
CA LEU A 207 12.80 -19.31 -18.12
C LEU A 207 11.75 -20.37 -17.83
N GLU A 208 11.85 -21.06 -16.69
CA GLU A 208 10.84 -22.03 -16.26
C GLU A 208 9.47 -21.37 -16.09
N VAL A 209 9.43 -20.15 -15.53
CA VAL A 209 8.19 -19.37 -15.42
C VAL A 209 7.69 -18.91 -16.77
N ALA A 210 8.54 -18.29 -17.59
CA ALA A 210 8.20 -17.77 -18.92
C ALA A 210 7.60 -18.84 -19.84
N LYS A 211 8.12 -20.08 -19.78
CA LYS A 211 7.58 -21.21 -20.55
C LYS A 211 6.13 -21.59 -20.20
N ARG A 212 5.63 -21.15 -19.05
CA ARG A 212 4.30 -21.52 -18.51
C ARG A 212 3.29 -20.37 -18.53
N VAL A 213 3.71 -19.18 -18.94
CA VAL A 213 2.87 -18.00 -19.05
C VAL A 213 2.71 -17.66 -20.53
N THR A 214 1.47 -17.70 -21.03
CA THR A 214 1.19 -17.35 -22.42
C THR A 214 0.92 -15.86 -22.56
N TYR A 215 1.10 -15.32 -23.77
CA TYR A 215 0.72 -13.94 -24.08
C TYR A 215 -0.75 -13.63 -23.74
N ASN A 216 -1.68 -14.58 -23.94
CA ASN A 216 -3.08 -14.41 -23.56
C ASN A 216 -3.27 -14.24 -22.05
N ASN A 217 -2.45 -14.91 -21.24
CA ASN A 217 -2.46 -14.72 -19.79
C ASN A 217 -2.03 -13.30 -19.44
N LEU A 218 -0.96 -12.80 -20.06
CA LEU A 218 -0.43 -11.47 -19.83
C LEU A 218 -1.42 -10.38 -20.24
N ARG A 219 -2.04 -10.52 -21.41
CA ARG A 219 -3.08 -9.60 -21.87
C ARG A 219 -4.24 -9.54 -20.87
N GLY A 220 -4.69 -10.69 -20.36
CA GLY A 220 -5.80 -10.73 -19.40
C GLY A 220 -5.47 -10.15 -18.03
N ILE A 221 -4.23 -10.31 -17.54
CA ILE A 221 -3.83 -9.91 -16.19
C ILE A 221 -3.30 -8.47 -16.15
N LEU A 222 -2.70 -8.01 -17.24
CA LEU A 222 -1.88 -6.80 -17.27
C LEU A 222 -2.36 -5.77 -18.27
N GLY A 223 -3.24 -6.17 -19.19
CA GLY A 223 -3.66 -5.32 -20.31
C GLY A 223 -2.55 -5.07 -21.34
N ILE A 224 -1.47 -5.86 -21.36
CA ILE A 224 -0.40 -5.70 -22.37
C ILE A 224 -0.97 -5.96 -23.77
N THR A 225 -0.67 -5.06 -24.71
CA THR A 225 -1.11 -5.16 -26.10
C THR A 225 0.04 -5.56 -27.04
N PRO A 226 -0.22 -5.95 -28.30
CA PRO A 226 0.84 -6.31 -29.24
C PRO A 226 1.79 -5.15 -29.59
N GLU A 227 1.37 -3.91 -29.31
CA GLU A 227 2.15 -2.68 -29.52
C GLU A 227 3.13 -2.40 -28.39
N ASP A 228 2.98 -3.05 -27.23
CA ASP A 228 3.90 -2.91 -26.11
C ASP A 228 5.24 -3.62 -26.37
N HIS A 229 6.30 -3.12 -25.72
CA HIS A 229 7.60 -3.78 -25.73
C HIS A 229 7.51 -5.14 -25.03
N ILE A 230 8.07 -6.18 -25.65
CA ILE A 230 8.12 -7.54 -25.06
C ILE A 230 8.73 -7.58 -23.65
N GLY A 231 9.63 -6.64 -23.33
CA GLY A 231 10.21 -6.54 -21.99
C GLY A 231 9.22 -6.11 -20.89
N LYS A 232 8.06 -5.51 -21.23
CA LYS A 232 7.05 -5.13 -20.22
C LYS A 232 6.34 -6.32 -19.57
N ASP A 233 6.57 -7.53 -20.07
CA ASP A 233 6.06 -8.80 -19.51
C ASP A 233 6.62 -9.08 -18.09
N PRO A 234 5.81 -8.96 -17.02
CA PRO A 234 6.18 -9.36 -15.68
C PRO A 234 5.90 -10.86 -15.51
N TYR A 235 6.91 -11.67 -15.85
CA TYR A 235 6.87 -13.14 -15.76
C TYR A 235 6.28 -13.68 -14.44
N PHE A 236 6.44 -12.94 -13.34
CA PHE A 236 6.13 -13.40 -11.98
C PHE A 236 4.69 -13.11 -11.49
N ARG A 237 3.83 -12.39 -12.22
CA ARG A 237 2.48 -12.10 -11.68
C ARG A 237 1.58 -13.33 -11.55
N MET A 238 1.91 -14.42 -12.22
CA MET A 238 1.23 -15.71 -12.10
C MET A 238 1.97 -16.71 -11.19
N THR A 239 2.86 -16.24 -10.31
CA THR A 239 3.77 -17.13 -9.55
C THR A 239 3.02 -18.24 -8.81
N ARG A 240 1.87 -17.96 -8.18
CA ARG A 240 1.10 -18.98 -7.46
C ARG A 240 0.51 -20.10 -8.35
N ASP A 241 0.21 -19.80 -9.61
CA ASP A 241 -0.31 -20.78 -10.58
C ASP A 241 0.81 -21.54 -11.28
N VAL A 242 1.98 -20.91 -11.41
CA VAL A 242 3.16 -21.47 -12.06
C VAL A 242 3.98 -22.34 -11.11
N ALA A 243 4.14 -21.95 -9.84
CA ALA A 243 4.97 -22.64 -8.85
C ALA A 243 4.77 -24.17 -8.81
N PRO A 244 3.54 -24.73 -8.69
CA PRO A 244 3.37 -26.18 -8.66
C PRO A 244 3.76 -26.86 -10.00
N LYS A 245 3.71 -26.16 -11.13
CA LYS A 245 4.07 -26.68 -12.47
C LYS A 245 5.59 -26.77 -12.68
N ILE A 246 6.38 -26.20 -11.77
CA ILE A 246 7.85 -26.24 -11.75
C ILE A 246 8.39 -26.94 -10.49
N GLY A 247 7.53 -27.61 -9.73
CA GLY A 247 7.93 -28.33 -8.51
C GLY A 247 8.20 -27.43 -7.30
N PHE A 248 7.77 -26.16 -7.34
CA PHE A 248 7.90 -25.23 -6.22
C PHE A 248 6.61 -25.07 -5.41
N GLN A 249 6.76 -24.60 -4.18
CA GLN A 249 5.64 -24.26 -3.30
C GLN A 249 5.04 -22.91 -3.69
N LYS A 250 3.72 -22.76 -3.52
CA LYS A 250 3.05 -21.48 -3.73
C LYS A 250 3.51 -20.47 -2.67
N PRO A 251 3.86 -19.22 -3.04
CA PRO A 251 4.17 -18.18 -2.07
C PRO A 251 2.91 -17.76 -1.30
N SER A 252 3.04 -17.59 0.01
CA SER A 252 2.03 -16.94 0.86
C SER A 252 2.03 -15.42 0.63
N LEU A 253 0.89 -14.77 0.82
CA LEU A 253 0.72 -13.31 0.63
C LEU A 253 0.05 -12.68 1.85
N ILE A 254 0.40 -11.42 2.14
CA ILE A 254 -0.29 -10.56 3.11
C ILE A 254 -0.51 -9.20 2.43
N GLU A 255 -1.77 -8.79 2.30
CA GLU A 255 -2.20 -7.64 1.51
C GLU A 255 -2.56 -6.45 2.41
N SER A 256 -2.08 -5.26 2.04
CA SER A 256 -2.40 -4.01 2.73
C SER A 256 -3.48 -3.20 2.01
N ARG A 257 -4.20 -2.36 2.75
CA ARG A 257 -4.99 -1.27 2.19
C ARG A 257 -4.07 -0.26 1.51
N PHE A 258 -4.61 0.46 0.53
CA PHE A 258 -3.90 1.58 -0.06
C PHE A 258 -3.75 2.72 0.94
N PHE A 259 -2.56 3.34 0.95
CA PHE A 259 -2.35 4.57 1.68
C PHE A 259 -2.88 5.75 0.84
N PRO A 260 -3.86 6.53 1.34
CA PRO A 260 -4.55 7.53 0.53
C PRO A 260 -3.63 8.69 0.13
N ALA A 261 -3.95 9.37 -0.97
CA ALA A 261 -3.36 10.66 -1.28
C ALA A 261 -3.89 11.76 -0.36
N LEU A 262 -3.18 12.88 -0.30
CA LEU A 262 -3.60 14.03 0.50
C LEU A 262 -5.00 14.52 0.09
N GLN A 263 -5.33 14.48 -1.20
CA GLN A 263 -6.59 14.95 -1.74
C GLN A 263 -7.78 14.02 -1.47
N GLY A 264 -7.54 12.75 -1.10
CA GLY A 264 -8.61 11.75 -0.86
C GLY A 264 -8.27 10.35 -1.38
N GLU A 265 -9.22 9.42 -1.25
CA GLU A 265 -9.07 8.00 -1.61
C GLU A 265 -9.21 7.70 -3.10
N SER A 266 -9.91 8.55 -3.86
CA SER A 266 -10.10 8.39 -5.30
C SER A 266 -8.82 8.58 -6.11
N THR A 267 -7.71 8.97 -5.48
CA THR A 267 -6.43 9.20 -6.15
C THR A 267 -5.30 8.50 -5.40
N LYS A 268 -4.47 7.75 -6.15
CA LYS A 268 -3.22 7.19 -5.64
C LYS A 268 -2.19 8.29 -5.49
N MET A 269 -1.40 8.27 -4.40
CA MET A 269 -0.21 9.10 -4.31
C MET A 269 0.72 8.81 -5.49
N SER A 270 1.01 9.85 -6.27
CA SER A 270 1.89 9.74 -7.42
C SER A 270 3.12 10.60 -7.23
N ALA A 271 4.28 10.03 -7.55
CA ALA A 271 5.52 10.80 -7.64
C ALA A 271 5.44 11.94 -8.70
N SER A 272 4.46 11.89 -9.62
CA SER A 272 4.21 12.92 -10.62
C SER A 272 3.44 14.14 -10.09
N ASP A 273 2.75 14.02 -8.94
CA ASP A 273 2.16 15.18 -8.24
C ASP A 273 2.86 15.37 -6.88
N PRO A 274 3.80 16.32 -6.77
CA PRO A 274 4.54 16.56 -5.54
C PRO A 274 3.65 17.05 -4.37
N ASN A 275 2.42 17.50 -4.65
CA ASN A 275 1.45 17.92 -3.64
C ASN A 275 0.49 16.79 -3.23
N SER A 276 0.53 15.63 -3.88
CA SER A 276 -0.31 14.48 -3.53
C SER A 276 0.25 13.67 -2.36
N ALA A 277 1.55 13.78 -2.10
CA ALA A 277 2.28 12.91 -1.18
C ALA A 277 3.21 13.67 -0.23
N ILE A 278 3.47 13.05 0.92
CA ILE A 278 4.51 13.47 1.86
C ILE A 278 5.73 12.57 1.66
N TYR A 279 6.87 13.17 1.37
CA TYR A 279 8.14 12.49 1.09
C TYR A 279 8.96 12.32 2.35
N VAL A 280 9.80 11.30 2.40
CA VAL A 280 10.75 11.10 3.52
C VAL A 280 11.86 12.15 3.55
N THR A 281 11.95 12.98 2.51
CA THR A 281 12.85 14.14 2.41
C THR A 281 12.16 15.47 2.72
N ASP A 282 10.84 15.50 2.96
CA ASP A 282 10.14 16.75 3.29
C ASP A 282 10.61 17.29 4.64
N SER A 283 10.85 18.59 4.71
CA SER A 283 11.09 19.31 5.97
C SER A 283 9.81 19.43 6.81
N PRO A 284 9.91 19.65 8.13
CA PRO A 284 8.73 19.90 8.98
C PRO A 284 7.82 21.02 8.46
N LYS A 285 8.40 22.05 7.82
CA LYS A 285 7.65 23.16 7.20
C LYS A 285 6.86 22.69 5.97
N GLN A 286 7.46 21.84 5.13
CA GLN A 286 6.77 21.26 3.96
C GLN A 286 5.66 20.31 4.39
N ILE A 287 5.89 19.45 5.38
CA ILE A 287 4.87 18.56 5.96
C ILE A 287 3.68 19.38 6.46
N LYS A 288 3.94 20.40 7.29
CA LYS A 288 2.90 21.31 7.80
C LYS A 288 2.11 21.98 6.67
N ALA A 289 2.81 22.52 5.67
CA ALA A 289 2.16 23.18 4.54
C ALA A 289 1.28 22.21 3.75
N LYS A 290 1.77 20.99 3.48
CA LYS A 290 1.05 19.98 2.72
C LYS A 290 -0.19 19.48 3.46
N VAL A 291 -0.07 19.15 4.74
CA VAL A 291 -1.21 18.69 5.56
C VAL A 291 -2.27 19.79 5.67
N ASN A 292 -1.87 21.03 5.95
CA ASN A 292 -2.84 22.12 6.12
C ASN A 292 -3.56 22.45 4.81
N LYS A 293 -2.83 22.52 3.69
CA LYS A 293 -3.36 23.00 2.41
C LYS A 293 -4.04 21.91 1.57
N TYR A 294 -3.54 20.68 1.59
CA TYR A 294 -3.96 19.65 0.64
C TYR A 294 -4.65 18.45 1.29
N ALA A 295 -4.45 18.17 2.58
CA ALA A 295 -5.14 17.05 3.24
C ALA A 295 -6.64 17.34 3.32
N PHE A 296 -7.45 16.52 2.61
CA PHE A 296 -8.91 16.61 2.63
C PHE A 296 -9.45 16.38 4.03
N SER A 297 -10.41 17.23 4.44
CA SER A 297 -11.01 17.22 5.78
C SER A 297 -12.44 16.72 5.71
N GLY A 298 -12.78 15.80 6.61
CA GLY A 298 -14.15 15.38 6.88
C GLY A 298 -14.89 16.28 7.88
N GLY A 299 -14.22 17.30 8.43
CA GLY A 299 -14.83 18.34 9.25
C GLY A 299 -15.69 19.33 8.45
N GLN A 300 -16.35 20.25 9.17
CA GLN A 300 -17.38 21.13 8.59
C GLN A 300 -16.82 22.49 8.18
N ALA A 301 -17.55 23.19 7.31
CA ALA A 301 -17.13 24.50 6.78
C ALA A 301 -17.04 25.62 7.84
N SER A 302 -17.79 25.52 8.94
CA SER A 302 -17.75 26.47 10.06
C SER A 302 -17.59 25.75 11.40
N VAL A 303 -17.03 26.45 12.38
CA VAL A 303 -16.87 25.92 13.75
C VAL A 303 -18.23 25.61 14.35
N GLU A 304 -19.23 26.48 14.19
CA GLU A 304 -20.57 26.29 14.73
C GLU A 304 -21.22 25.01 14.18
N LEU A 305 -21.09 24.78 12.86
CA LEU A 305 -21.60 23.56 12.24
C LEU A 305 -20.83 22.34 12.74
N HIS A 306 -19.50 22.44 12.86
CA HIS A 306 -18.67 21.35 13.35
C HIS A 306 -19.01 20.96 14.79
N ARG A 307 -19.20 21.94 15.68
CA ARG A 307 -19.64 21.68 17.07
C ARG A 307 -21.01 21.02 17.14
N LYS A 308 -21.86 21.20 16.11
CA LYS A 308 -23.23 20.67 16.09
C LYS A 308 -23.34 19.25 15.52
N ILE A 309 -22.61 18.96 14.45
CA ILE A 309 -22.77 17.68 13.71
C ILE A 309 -21.48 16.87 13.58
N GLY A 310 -20.35 17.40 14.03
CA GLY A 310 -19.06 16.69 14.04
C GLY A 310 -18.44 16.45 12.66
N ALA A 311 -17.44 15.58 12.63
CA ALA A 311 -16.71 15.18 11.42
C ALA A 311 -17.18 13.85 10.85
N ASN A 312 -17.09 13.70 9.52
CA ASN A 312 -17.12 12.40 8.87
C ASN A 312 -15.71 11.79 8.81
N LEU A 313 -15.44 10.80 9.66
CA LEU A 313 -14.13 10.15 9.74
C LEU A 313 -13.82 9.28 8.52
N ASP A 314 -14.84 8.76 7.83
CA ASP A 314 -14.68 7.81 6.72
C ASP A 314 -14.06 8.47 5.49
N VAL A 315 -14.10 9.80 5.41
CA VAL A 315 -13.50 10.57 4.30
C VAL A 315 -12.29 11.40 4.75
N ASP A 316 -12.04 11.54 6.05
CA ASP A 316 -11.01 12.44 6.59
C ASP A 316 -9.60 11.86 6.43
N VAL A 317 -8.80 12.48 5.56
CA VAL A 317 -7.42 12.04 5.28
C VAL A 317 -6.53 12.14 6.52
N PRO A 318 -6.60 13.21 7.34
CA PRO A 318 -5.81 13.26 8.57
C PRO A 318 -6.05 12.09 9.55
N ILE A 319 -7.30 11.70 9.80
CA ILE A 319 -7.64 10.54 10.63
C ILE A 319 -7.11 9.25 10.00
N LYS A 320 -7.22 9.09 8.68
CA LYS A 320 -6.64 7.94 7.98
C LYS A 320 -5.13 7.87 8.19
N TYR A 321 -4.40 8.97 8.02
CA TYR A 321 -2.96 9.00 8.23
C TYR A 321 -2.58 8.71 9.69
N LEU A 322 -3.33 9.24 10.68
CA LEU A 322 -3.15 8.90 12.09
C LEU A 322 -3.38 7.40 12.33
N ASN A 323 -4.37 6.79 11.68
CA ASN A 323 -4.61 5.35 11.75
C ASN A 323 -3.40 4.51 11.28
N PHE A 324 -2.58 5.03 10.35
CA PHE A 324 -1.31 4.40 9.98
C PHE A 324 -0.15 4.74 10.94
N PHE A 325 0.01 5.99 11.35
CA PHE A 325 1.30 6.44 11.92
C PHE A 325 1.27 6.80 13.40
N LEU A 326 0.10 7.05 14.00
CA LEU A 326 0.02 7.24 15.44
C LEU A 326 0.19 5.88 16.12
N GLU A 327 1.18 5.69 16.98
CA GLU A 327 1.44 4.38 17.61
C GLU A 327 0.41 4.02 18.70
N ASP A 328 -0.06 5.03 19.43
CA ASP A 328 -0.99 4.89 20.56
C ASP A 328 -2.43 4.72 20.06
N ASP A 329 -3.07 3.61 20.45
CA ASP A 329 -4.47 3.31 20.08
C ASP A 329 -5.47 4.10 20.92
N ASP A 330 -5.22 4.28 22.22
CA ASP A 330 -6.12 5.00 23.12
C ASP A 330 -6.19 6.47 22.70
N GLU A 331 -5.04 7.05 22.31
CA GLU A 331 -4.99 8.40 21.77
C GLU A 331 -5.73 8.50 20.42
N LEU A 332 -5.56 7.51 19.53
CA LEU A 332 -6.26 7.49 18.26
C LEU A 332 -7.78 7.42 18.44
N ASP A 333 -8.26 6.58 19.35
CA ASP A 333 -9.67 6.39 19.63
C ASP A 333 -10.27 7.64 20.30
N TYR A 334 -9.51 8.28 21.20
CA TYR A 334 -9.87 9.60 21.75
C TYR A 334 -10.03 10.65 20.65
N ILE A 335 -9.03 10.80 19.76
CA ILE A 335 -9.09 11.76 18.65
C ILE A 335 -10.29 11.47 17.74
N LYS A 336 -10.50 10.21 17.36
CA LYS A 336 -11.64 9.80 16.52
C LYS A 336 -12.96 10.16 17.17
N LYS A 337 -13.12 9.86 18.46
CA LYS A 337 -14.34 10.18 19.21
C LYS A 337 -14.59 11.68 19.27
N GLU A 338 -13.64 12.46 19.78
CA GLU A 338 -13.80 13.90 19.97
C GLU A 338 -14.01 14.64 18.64
N TYR A 339 -13.36 14.21 17.56
CA TYR A 339 -13.54 14.82 16.24
C TYR A 339 -14.89 14.45 15.62
N LYS A 340 -15.34 13.19 15.78
CA LYS A 340 -16.67 12.74 15.34
C LYS A 340 -17.80 13.44 16.09
N GLU A 341 -17.61 13.75 17.36
CA GLU A 341 -18.59 14.47 18.19
C GLU A 341 -18.52 16.00 17.99
N GLY A 342 -17.49 16.52 17.32
CA GLY A 342 -17.27 17.95 17.08
C GLY A 342 -16.58 18.68 18.23
N SER A 343 -16.14 17.98 19.27
CA SER A 343 -15.37 18.50 20.40
C SER A 343 -13.92 18.85 20.04
N MET A 344 -13.32 18.15 19.08
CA MET A 344 -12.02 18.49 18.50
C MET A 344 -12.22 19.11 17.11
N LEU A 345 -11.48 20.15 16.76
CA LEU A 345 -11.57 20.80 15.43
C LEU A 345 -10.59 20.19 14.43
N THR A 346 -10.87 20.33 13.12
CA THR A 346 -9.97 19.88 12.03
C THR A 346 -8.53 20.39 12.21
N GLY A 347 -8.38 21.65 12.65
CA GLY A 347 -7.06 22.24 12.88
C GLY A 347 -6.24 21.53 13.95
N GLU A 348 -6.90 21.04 15.01
CA GLU A 348 -6.27 20.32 16.12
C GLU A 348 -5.84 18.91 15.67
N VAL A 349 -6.71 18.20 14.94
CA VAL A 349 -6.38 16.89 14.34
C VAL A 349 -5.19 17.02 13.39
N LYS A 350 -5.20 18.02 12.50
CA LYS A 350 -4.09 18.29 11.58
C LYS A 350 -2.81 18.63 12.32
N GLN A 351 -2.88 19.41 13.41
CA GLN A 351 -1.70 19.72 14.23
C GLN A 351 -1.09 18.46 14.84
N ARG A 352 -1.92 17.55 15.38
CA ARG A 352 -1.45 16.28 15.92
C ARG A 352 -0.80 15.42 14.83
N LEU A 353 -1.44 15.31 13.66
CA LEU A 353 -0.87 14.61 12.52
C LEU A 353 0.50 15.18 12.12
N ILE A 354 0.61 16.50 11.99
CA ILE A 354 1.87 17.16 11.62
C ILE A 354 2.99 16.79 12.60
N ALA A 355 2.70 16.73 13.90
CA ALA A 355 3.69 16.33 14.90
C ALA A 355 4.14 14.87 14.70
N VAL A 356 3.19 13.94 14.51
CA VAL A 356 3.47 12.51 14.27
C VAL A 356 4.32 12.34 13.01
N LEU A 357 3.94 12.96 11.90
CA LEU A 357 4.64 12.84 10.62
C LEU A 357 6.01 13.50 10.65
N SER A 358 6.14 14.66 11.31
CA SER A 358 7.43 15.35 11.42
C SER A 358 8.44 14.52 12.18
N GLU A 359 8.04 13.87 13.28
CA GLU A 359 8.95 12.99 14.03
C GLU A 359 9.27 11.71 13.24
N LEU A 360 8.28 11.11 12.56
CA LEU A 360 8.51 9.94 11.69
C LEU A 360 9.55 10.25 10.61
N VAL A 361 9.37 11.35 9.89
CA VAL A 361 10.27 11.76 8.80
C VAL A 361 11.64 12.14 9.35
N ALA A 362 11.72 12.86 10.48
CA ALA A 362 12.99 13.20 11.12
C ALA A 362 13.77 11.96 11.56
N ARG A 363 13.11 10.95 12.14
CA ARG A 363 13.74 9.66 12.49
C ARG A 363 14.29 8.96 11.25
N HIS A 364 13.51 8.90 10.18
CA HIS A 364 13.94 8.29 8.92
C HIS A 364 15.15 9.02 8.33
N GLN A 365 15.14 10.36 8.32
CA GLN A 365 16.26 11.18 7.83
C GLN A 365 17.53 10.96 8.66
N ARG A 366 17.42 10.89 9.99
CA ARG A 366 18.55 10.56 10.88
C ARG A 366 19.11 9.17 10.58
N ALA A 367 18.26 8.16 10.40
CA ALA A 367 18.68 6.80 10.06
C ALA A 367 19.34 6.76 8.67
N ARG A 368 18.73 7.39 7.66
CA ARG A 368 19.27 7.46 6.29
C ARG A 368 20.62 8.15 6.22
N ALA A 369 20.83 9.20 7.03
CA ALA A 369 22.12 9.90 7.10
C ALA A 369 23.26 9.02 7.61
N GLN A 370 22.96 7.91 8.31
CA GLN A 370 23.95 6.93 8.77
C GLN A 370 24.24 5.84 7.73
N VAL A 371 23.45 5.75 6.66
CA VAL A 371 23.63 4.73 5.62
C VAL A 371 24.79 5.10 4.70
N THR A 372 25.89 4.35 4.78
CA THR A 372 27.06 4.53 3.92
C THR A 372 26.97 3.70 2.65
N GLU A 373 27.83 3.96 1.67
CA GLU A 373 27.90 3.12 0.46
C GLU A 373 28.35 1.69 0.79
N GLU A 374 29.25 1.51 1.77
CA GLU A 374 29.67 0.19 2.24
C GLU A 374 28.51 -0.59 2.86
N MET A 375 27.60 0.09 3.57
CA MET A 375 26.38 -0.54 4.06
C MET A 375 25.50 -0.97 2.88
N VAL A 376 25.27 -0.11 1.89
CA VAL A 376 24.50 -0.46 0.69
C VAL A 376 25.12 -1.69 0.00
N ASP A 377 26.43 -1.69 -0.18
CA ASP A 377 27.15 -2.81 -0.78
C ASP A 377 27.06 -4.08 0.07
N ALA A 378 27.10 -3.98 1.40
CA ALA A 378 26.90 -5.12 2.29
C ALA A 378 25.49 -5.72 2.17
N PHE A 379 24.43 -4.88 2.13
CA PHE A 379 23.07 -5.36 1.89
C PHE A 379 22.92 -5.99 0.49
N MET A 380 23.65 -5.48 -0.51
CA MET A 380 23.58 -5.93 -1.89
C MET A 380 24.56 -7.04 -2.28
N ALA A 381 25.47 -7.42 -1.38
CA ALA A 381 26.42 -8.49 -1.60
C ALA A 381 25.73 -9.86 -1.52
N VAL A 382 25.96 -10.71 -2.53
CA VAL A 382 25.52 -12.10 -2.52
C VAL A 382 26.28 -12.84 -1.43
N ARG A 383 25.55 -13.31 -0.41
CA ARG A 383 26.10 -14.06 0.73
C ARG A 383 25.05 -15.00 1.33
N PRO A 384 25.48 -16.05 2.05
CA PRO A 384 24.55 -16.83 2.88
C PRO A 384 23.90 -15.93 3.94
N LEU A 385 22.59 -16.09 4.14
CA LEU A 385 21.86 -15.48 5.24
C LEU A 385 21.64 -16.53 6.35
N PRO A 386 21.68 -16.16 7.64
CA PRO A 386 21.49 -17.08 8.74
C PRO A 386 20.05 -17.62 8.75
N ASN A 387 19.89 -18.85 9.23
CA ASN A 387 18.57 -19.46 9.38
C ASN A 387 17.81 -18.87 10.57
N MET A 388 16.50 -19.14 10.65
CA MET A 388 15.59 -18.63 11.68
C MET A 388 16.06 -18.90 13.13
N PHE A 389 16.67 -20.06 13.38
CA PHE A 389 17.11 -20.53 14.71
C PHE A 389 18.64 -20.61 14.86
N GLY A 390 19.40 -19.91 14.00
CA GLY A 390 20.87 -19.97 13.95
C GLY A 390 21.52 -18.61 13.95
#